data_AF-A0A0C2X6F5-F1
#
_entry.id   AF-A0A0C2X6F5-F1
#
_cell.length_a   1.000
_cell.length_b   1.000
_cell.length_c   1.000
_cell.angle_alpha   90.00
_cell.angle_beta   90.00
_cell.angle_gamma   90.00
#
_symmetry.space_group_name_H-M   'P 1'
#
loop_
_entity.id
_entity.type
_entity.pdbx_description
1 polymer ?
#
loop_
_entity_poly.entity_id
_entity_poly.type
_entity_poly.pdbx_seq_one_letter_code
_entity_poly.pdbx_strand_id
1 'polypeptide(L)'
;MSDSKNQKETKQNEPTFGILPHPAKTNNPADLNRPRAGEEMPSVGDRMSQLASSGPGPHIMSDKQKTSIGEPLTREELRKRAAELNQ
;
A
#
# COMPACT_ATOMS: atom_id res chain seq x y z
N MET A 1 30.39 -10.24 45.76
CA MET A 1 31.40 -10.04 44.69
C MET A 1 31.23 -11.21 43.73
N SER A 2 30.13 -11.28 42.99
CA SER A 2 29.87 -10.54 41.74
C SER A 2 30.53 -11.24 40.54
N ASP A 3 29.70 -12.04 39.88
CA ASP A 3 29.56 -12.18 38.42
C ASP A 3 30.79 -12.35 37.53
N SER A 4 30.87 -13.53 36.89
CA SER A 4 30.98 -13.62 35.41
C SER A 4 30.82 -15.08 34.98
N LYS A 5 29.57 -15.54 34.88
CA LYS A 5 29.24 -16.70 34.04
C LYS A 5 29.47 -16.29 32.59
N ASN A 6 30.58 -16.73 32.01
CA ASN A 6 30.85 -16.60 30.58
C ASN A 6 29.88 -17.53 29.83
N GLN A 7 28.71 -16.99 29.48
CA GLN A 7 27.71 -17.65 28.66
C GLN A 7 28.24 -17.76 27.23
N LYS A 8 28.92 -18.88 26.91
CA LYS A 8 29.01 -19.34 25.52
C LYS A 8 27.67 -19.93 25.14
N GLU A 9 26.75 -19.07 24.70
CA GLU A 9 25.62 -19.50 23.88
C GLU A 9 26.19 -20.03 22.55
N THR A 10 26.47 -21.32 22.50
CA THR A 10 26.67 -22.02 21.23
C THR A 10 25.36 -21.92 20.49
N LYS A 11 25.28 -21.01 19.52
CA LYS A 11 24.16 -20.81 18.60
C LYS A 11 23.64 -22.16 18.11
N GLN A 12 22.57 -22.61 18.75
CA GLN A 12 21.86 -23.82 18.43
C GLN A 12 21.16 -23.59 17.09
N ASN A 13 21.81 -24.07 16.03
CA ASN A 13 21.16 -24.67 14.87
C ASN A 13 20.03 -23.82 14.23
N GLU A 14 20.34 -22.58 13.83
CA GLU A 14 19.46 -21.86 12.92
C GLU A 14 19.51 -22.54 11.54
N PRO A 15 18.37 -22.94 10.96
CA PRO A 15 18.36 -23.58 9.65
C PRO A 15 18.88 -22.59 8.59
N THR A 16 20.04 -22.91 8.04
CA THR A 16 20.65 -22.12 6.96
C THR A 16 20.11 -22.64 5.62
N PHE A 17 19.34 -21.80 4.92
CA PHE A 17 18.82 -22.16 3.59
C PHE A 17 19.72 -21.60 2.50
N GLY A 18 20.18 -22.48 1.61
CA GLY A 18 20.89 -22.07 0.40
C GLY A 18 19.90 -21.50 -0.61
N ILE A 19 19.87 -20.18 -0.77
CA ILE A 19 19.24 -19.54 -1.93
C ILE A 19 20.16 -19.71 -3.12
N LEU A 20 20.04 -20.86 -3.79
CA LEU A 20 20.58 -20.97 -5.14
C LEU A 20 19.92 -19.88 -5.99
N PRO A 21 20.68 -19.15 -6.83
CA PRO A 21 20.06 -18.31 -7.83
C PRO A 21 19.12 -19.20 -8.62
N HIS A 22 17.86 -18.80 -8.71
CA HIS A 22 16.89 -19.55 -9.49
C HIS A 22 17.50 -19.68 -10.89
N PRO A 23 17.59 -20.89 -11.46
CA PRO A 23 18.07 -21.02 -12.82
C PRO A 23 17.18 -20.12 -13.68
N ALA A 24 17.77 -19.10 -14.31
CA ALA A 24 17.07 -18.31 -15.28
C ALA A 24 16.59 -19.29 -16.35
N LYS A 25 15.27 -19.37 -16.57
CA LYS A 25 14.67 -20.29 -17.55
C LYS A 25 15.31 -20.13 -18.95
N THR A 26 15.87 -18.94 -19.21
CA THR A 26 16.56 -18.58 -20.45
C THR A 26 17.67 -17.58 -20.16
N ASN A 27 18.83 -17.73 -20.82
CA ASN A 27 19.90 -16.74 -20.86
C ASN A 27 19.72 -15.79 -22.06
N ASN A 28 18.49 -15.29 -22.26
CA ASN A 28 18.16 -14.39 -23.36
C ASN A 28 17.90 -12.98 -22.79
N PRO A 29 18.69 -11.95 -23.16
CA PRO A 29 18.51 -10.59 -22.64
C PRO A 29 17.14 -9.98 -22.96
N ALA A 30 16.41 -10.51 -23.95
CA ALA A 30 15.05 -10.07 -24.27
C ALA A 30 14.02 -10.39 -23.17
N ASP A 31 14.31 -11.34 -22.26
CA ASP A 31 13.37 -11.73 -21.19
C ASP A 31 13.24 -10.69 -20.07
N LEU A 32 14.18 -9.74 -19.96
CA LEU A 32 14.08 -8.60 -19.03
C LEU A 32 12.95 -7.63 -19.40
N ASN A 33 12.58 -7.60 -20.68
CA ASN A 33 11.57 -6.66 -21.21
C ASN A 33 10.17 -7.28 -21.28
N ARG A 34 10.03 -8.57 -20.90
CA ARG A 34 8.70 -9.20 -20.85
C ARG A 34 8.03 -8.82 -19.55
N PRO A 35 6.81 -8.24 -19.59
CA PRO A 35 6.05 -8.06 -18.38
C PRO A 35 5.80 -9.44 -17.76
N ARG A 36 6.21 -9.62 -16.50
CA ARG A 36 5.98 -10.86 -15.77
C ARG A 36 4.52 -10.92 -15.37
N ALA A 37 3.85 -12.02 -15.74
CA ALA A 37 2.48 -12.28 -15.31
C ALA A 37 2.42 -12.27 -13.77
N GLY A 38 1.90 -11.18 -13.20
CA GLY A 38 1.79 -10.94 -11.75
C GLY A 38 2.44 -9.66 -11.23
N GLU A 39 3.30 -8.98 -12.00
CA GLU A 39 3.95 -7.72 -11.59
C GLU A 39 3.18 -6.45 -12.03
N GLU A 40 2.08 -6.61 -12.77
CA GLU A 40 1.31 -5.51 -13.36
C GLU A 40 -0.04 -5.27 -12.64
N MET A 41 -0.02 -5.20 -11.30
CA MET A 41 -1.00 -4.32 -10.67
C MET A 41 -0.35 -2.93 -10.67
N PRO A 42 -0.66 -2.05 -11.65
CA PRO A 42 -0.18 -0.68 -11.57
C PRO A 42 -0.62 -0.12 -10.22
N SER A 43 0.34 0.48 -9.52
CA SER A 43 0.07 1.21 -8.29
C SER A 43 -1.17 2.09 -8.53
N VAL A 44 -2.11 2.10 -7.57
CA VAL A 44 -3.30 2.95 -7.65
C VAL A 44 -2.90 4.39 -7.96
N GLY A 45 -1.72 4.83 -7.52
CA GLY A 45 -1.13 6.12 -7.84
C GLY A 45 -0.85 6.36 -9.33
N ASP A 46 -0.36 5.37 -10.07
CA ASP A 46 -0.05 5.52 -11.51
C ASP A 46 -1.32 5.59 -12.36
N ARG A 47 -2.36 4.83 -12.00
CA ARG A 47 -3.68 4.93 -12.63
C ARG A 47 -4.35 6.27 -12.32
N MET A 48 -4.29 6.74 -11.07
CA MET A 48 -4.84 8.05 -10.70
C MET A 48 -4.10 9.22 -11.36
N SER A 49 -2.78 9.12 -11.52
CA SER A 49 -1.99 10.16 -12.18
C SER A 49 -2.35 10.30 -13.67
N GLN A 50 -2.51 9.18 -14.38
CA GLN A 50 -2.96 9.20 -15.78
C GLN A 50 -4.40 9.74 -15.91
N LEU A 51 -5.29 9.40 -14.98
CA LEU A 51 -6.66 9.92 -14.94
C LEU A 51 -6.73 11.41 -14.57
N ALA A 52 -5.82 11.91 -13.74
CA ALA A 52 -5.76 13.32 -13.37
C ALA A 52 -5.27 14.21 -14.52
N SER A 53 -4.38 13.70 -15.38
CA SER A 53 -3.87 14.44 -16.53
C SER A 53 -4.77 14.37 -17.77
N SER A 54 -5.62 13.34 -17.89
CA SER A 54 -6.48 13.12 -19.07
C SER A 54 -7.98 13.18 -18.77
N GLY A 55 -8.37 13.31 -17.50
CA GLY A 55 -9.76 13.43 -17.10
C GLY A 55 -10.35 14.80 -17.42
N PRO A 56 -11.69 14.92 -17.52
CA PRO A 56 -12.33 16.22 -17.52
C PRO A 56 -11.83 17.02 -16.31
N GLY A 57 -11.63 18.33 -16.50
CA GLY A 57 -11.20 19.22 -15.42
C GLY A 57 -12.13 19.15 -14.19
N PRO A 58 -11.85 19.92 -13.12
CA PRO A 58 -12.62 19.85 -11.89
C PRO A 58 -14.12 19.95 -12.17
N HIS A 59 -14.89 18.98 -11.69
CA HIS A 59 -16.33 18.92 -11.91
C HIS A 59 -17.03 20.09 -11.23
N ILE A 60 -17.58 21.02 -12.03
CA ILE A 60 -18.39 22.12 -11.52
C ILE A 60 -19.82 21.62 -11.34
N MET A 61 -20.27 21.55 -10.09
CA MET A 61 -21.63 21.12 -9.76
C MET A 61 -22.67 22.12 -10.27
N SER A 62 -23.77 21.60 -10.83
CA SER A 62 -24.97 22.37 -11.16
C SER A 62 -25.68 22.88 -9.90
N ASP A 63 -26.51 23.92 -10.02
CA ASP A 63 -27.17 24.52 -8.86
C ASP A 63 -28.13 23.57 -8.13
N LYS A 64 -28.76 22.65 -8.87
CA LYS A 64 -29.56 21.55 -8.28
C LYS A 64 -28.70 20.59 -7.46
N GLN A 65 -27.46 20.33 -7.89
CA GLN A 65 -26.55 19.48 -7.12
C GLN A 65 -26.11 20.18 -5.84
N LYS A 66 -25.78 21.49 -5.89
CA LYS A 66 -25.38 22.27 -4.71
C LYS A 66 -26.45 22.29 -3.62
N THR A 67 -27.72 22.40 -3.98
CA THR A 67 -28.81 22.41 -2.98
C THR A 67 -29.08 21.02 -2.37
N SER A 68 -28.78 19.94 -3.10
CA SER A 68 -28.98 18.57 -2.61
C SER A 68 -28.00 18.11 -1.52
N ILE A 69 -26.87 18.80 -1.36
CA ILE A 69 -25.78 18.39 -0.44
C ILE A 69 -26.13 18.72 1.02
N GLY A 70 -27.13 19.58 1.25
CA GLY A 70 -27.56 20.00 2.58
C GLY A 70 -26.58 20.94 3.27
N GLU A 71 -26.90 21.31 4.52
CA GLU A 71 -26.04 22.15 5.37
C GLU A 71 -24.97 21.31 6.08
N PRO A 72 -23.77 21.87 6.31
CA PRO A 72 -22.73 21.18 7.06
C PRO A 72 -23.16 20.99 8.52
N LEU A 73 -22.92 19.79 9.05
CA LEU A 73 -23.14 19.47 10.46
C LEU A 73 -22.21 20.28 11.36
N THR A 74 -22.68 20.57 12.57
CA THR A 74 -21.88 21.26 13.58
C THR A 74 -20.78 20.35 14.16
N ARG A 75 -19.76 20.96 14.78
CA ARG A 75 -18.63 20.22 15.36
C ARG A 75 -19.06 19.21 16.43
N GLU A 76 -20.08 19.54 17.22
CA GLU A 76 -20.59 18.68 18.29
C GLU A 76 -21.33 17.46 17.71
N GLU A 77 -22.16 17.67 16.69
CA GLU A 77 -22.87 16.59 15.99
C GLU A 77 -21.91 15.62 15.31
N LEU A 78 -20.86 16.14 14.67
CA LEU A 78 -19.81 15.30 14.06
C LEU A 78 -19.09 14.42 15.08
N ARG A 79 -18.81 14.95 16.28
CA ARG A 79 -18.19 14.18 17.37
C ARG A 79 -19.10 13.06 17.86
N LYS A 80 -20.39 13.35 18.04
CA LYS A 80 -21.37 12.34 18.46
C LYS A 80 -21.49 11.21 17.44
N ARG A 81 -21.64 11.56 16.15
CA ARG A 81 -21.70 10.57 15.06
C ARG A 81 -20.44 9.72 14.95
N ALA A 82 -19.27 10.32 15.17
CA ALA A 82 -18.01 9.58 15.19
C ALA A 82 -17.95 8.58 16.36
N ALA A 83 -18.49 8.94 17.54
CA ALA A 83 -18.58 8.02 18.66
C ALA A 83 -19.57 6.87 18.41
N GLU A 84 -20.71 7.15 17.78
CA GLU A 84 -21.71 6.13 17.39
C GLU A 84 -21.15 5.13 16.37
N LEU A 85 -20.36 5.57 15.39
CA LEU A 85 -19.78 4.71 14.36
C LEU A 85 -18.64 3.80 14.86
N ASN A 86 -18.04 4.12 16.02
CA ASN A 86 -16.96 3.34 16.62
C ASN A 86 -17.47 2.35 17.69
N GLN A 87 -18.78 2.16 17.80
CA GLN A 87 -19.41 1.12 18.63
C GLN A 87 -19.56 -0.17 17.82
#